data_AF-A0A914VVJ9-F1
#
_entry.id   AF-A0A914VVJ9-F1
#
_cell.length_a   1.000
_cell.length_b   1.000
_cell.length_c   1.000
_cell.angle_alpha   90.00
_cell.angle_beta   90.00
_cell.angle_gamma   90.00
#
_symmetry.space_group_name_H-M   'P 1'
#
loop_
_entity.id
_entity.type
_entity.pdbx_description
1 polymer ?
#
loop_
_entity_poly.entity_id
_entity_poly.type
_entity_poly.pdbx_seq_one_letter_code
_entity_poly.pdbx_strand_id
1 'polypeptide(L)'
;MNAVYRGGNTNIASGMQAAIDLVFKRSYRPDVNKLMIVLTDGQDTSDVVTQHQRAAALNITTYAIGIGSDIDLVELVQITGNKNNVFNVTNFNGLLGFLSTFCHAISHNSGRTCPCTISNIWLDIVIGIDVSTGVNGQINGIKTMLAQIIGALTVAQSGTQVSRVALYTFAGNDGNPSVNVIAYLGTFNSTDDAVNALFNIQSTSIVDVPLLKALTTAAGIFRRSDNRPNARDVLILLSSKGADCTPSGSAPADLCRTASDMNENGVEIISVQLDLGAGQYFDGLGNPCYRLQNDGHQAHNIINAFCQINCFCTKGYEQYIPYDNTCQKMGECVQGVEDGASWNFAKLGCQRQNAFLADELSTQKHAFLQLLAIKISGSGARMIPYWIGLNDKSPSGVYSWDRGTAPSIPLLPGDYTIWPSGPPNDQNGQKQCITADQYNHGFNLAWINQPCNSFDFTPAYFCQKNTCDTDNYCATP
;
A
#
# COMPACT_ATOMS: atom_id res chain seq x y z
N MET A 1 -22.64 -12.54 15.88
CA MET A 1 -23.52 -11.39 16.24
C MET A 1 -24.75 -11.50 15.35
N ASN A 2 -25.93 -11.80 15.89
CA ASN A 2 -27.15 -11.93 15.10
C ASN A 2 -27.95 -10.63 15.20
N ALA A 3 -27.64 -9.67 14.34
CA ALA A 3 -28.54 -8.54 14.13
C ALA A 3 -29.80 -9.08 13.42
N VAL A 4 -30.96 -9.00 14.08
CA VAL A 4 -32.24 -9.44 13.51
C VAL A 4 -32.69 -8.39 12.51
N TYR A 5 -32.75 -8.75 11.23
CA TYR A 5 -33.35 -7.90 10.20
C TYR A 5 -34.84 -7.73 10.50
N ARG A 6 -35.27 -6.48 10.76
CA ARG A 6 -36.65 -6.19 11.15
C ARG A 6 -37.55 -5.73 9.99
N GLY A 7 -36.97 -5.44 8.82
CA GLY A 7 -37.68 -4.79 7.71
C GLY A 7 -38.22 -3.40 8.08
N GLY A 8 -38.60 -2.59 7.08
CA GLY A 8 -39.20 -1.26 7.28
C GLY A 8 -38.37 -0.11 6.69
N ASN A 9 -38.71 1.13 7.06
CA ASN A 9 -38.06 2.34 6.59
C ASN A 9 -36.67 2.54 7.23
N THR A 10 -35.78 3.22 6.50
CA THR A 10 -34.46 3.66 7.00
C THR A 10 -34.62 4.90 7.88
N ASN A 11 -33.94 4.96 9.03
CA ASN A 11 -33.91 6.15 9.88
C ASN A 11 -32.51 6.34 10.49
N ILE A 12 -31.67 7.07 9.76
CA ILE A 12 -30.27 7.32 10.04
C ILE A 12 -30.12 8.19 11.29
N ALA A 13 -30.92 9.26 11.43
CA ALA A 13 -30.85 10.14 12.60
C ALA A 13 -31.11 9.39 13.91
N SER A 14 -32.06 8.46 13.95
CA SER A 14 -32.32 7.65 15.14
C SER A 14 -31.15 6.72 15.48
N GLY A 15 -30.51 6.15 14.46
CA GLY A 15 -29.30 5.33 14.62
C GLY A 15 -28.12 6.14 15.19
N MET A 16 -27.87 7.33 14.63
CA MET A 16 -26.84 8.26 15.13
C MET A 16 -27.15 8.68 16.57
N GLN A 17 -28.39 9.03 16.87
CA GLN A 17 -28.82 9.39 18.22
C GLN A 17 -28.55 8.25 19.21
N ALA A 18 -28.92 7.02 18.87
CA ALA A 18 -28.67 5.85 19.72
C ALA A 18 -27.17 5.61 19.92
N ALA A 19 -26.35 5.72 18.88
CA ALA A 19 -24.90 5.61 19.00
C ALA A 19 -24.32 6.68 19.94
N ILE A 20 -24.75 7.94 19.79
CA ILE A 20 -24.34 9.06 20.65
C ILE A 20 -24.74 8.80 22.11
N ASP A 21 -26.01 8.52 22.37
CA ASP A 21 -26.57 8.50 23.72
C ASP A 21 -26.30 7.20 24.49
N LEU A 22 -26.24 6.05 23.80
CA LEU A 22 -26.08 4.74 24.43
C LEU A 22 -24.65 4.22 24.38
N VAL A 23 -23.85 4.61 23.38
CA VAL A 23 -22.48 4.11 23.21
C VAL A 23 -21.46 5.17 23.60
N PHE A 24 -21.42 6.31 22.90
CA PHE A 24 -20.34 7.29 23.09
C PHE A 24 -20.42 8.06 24.41
N LYS A 25 -21.62 8.49 24.84
CA LYS A 25 -21.78 9.18 26.14
C LYS A 25 -21.50 8.29 27.34
N ARG A 26 -21.62 6.98 27.19
CA ARG A 26 -21.37 5.99 28.27
C ARG A 26 -19.93 5.48 28.30
N SER A 27 -19.12 5.83 27.29
CA SER A 27 -17.71 5.44 27.19
C SER A 27 -16.80 6.53 27.76
N TYR A 28 -16.12 6.25 28.88
CA TYR A 28 -15.22 7.19 29.56
C TYR A 28 -13.76 6.94 29.19
N ARG A 29 -13.41 7.17 27.92
CA ARG A 29 -12.03 7.13 27.42
C ARG A 29 -11.73 8.47 26.75
N PRO A 30 -11.18 9.46 27.49
CA PRO A 30 -10.90 10.79 26.94
C PRO A 30 -9.73 10.79 25.95
N ASP A 31 -8.80 9.83 26.08
CA ASP A 31 -7.55 9.79 25.30
C ASP A 31 -7.65 8.97 23.99
N VAL A 32 -8.87 8.70 23.50
CA VAL A 32 -9.07 7.93 22.26
C VAL A 32 -9.98 8.68 21.28
N ASN A 33 -9.63 8.61 20.00
CA ASN A 33 -10.46 9.13 18.93
C ASN A 33 -11.80 8.38 18.88
N LYS A 34 -12.90 9.13 18.82
CA LYS A 34 -14.26 8.57 18.73
C LYS A 34 -14.73 8.61 17.28
N LEU A 35 -15.08 7.45 16.75
CA LEU A 35 -15.37 7.25 15.34
C LEU A 35 -16.73 6.60 15.17
N MET A 36 -17.62 7.25 14.42
CA MET A 36 -18.92 6.71 14.04
C MET A 36 -18.92 6.42 12.54
N ILE A 37 -19.23 5.17 12.18
CA ILE A 37 -19.36 4.74 10.77
C ILE A 37 -20.84 4.46 10.52
N VAL A 38 -21.43 5.17 9.57
CA VAL A 38 -22.80 4.96 9.10
C VAL A 38 -22.75 4.17 7.80
N LEU A 39 -23.43 3.01 7.78
CA LEU A 39 -23.60 2.16 6.60
C LEU A 39 -25.07 2.25 6.17
N THR A 40 -25.34 2.61 4.92
CA THR A 40 -26.71 2.69 4.38
C THR A 40 -26.75 2.21 2.94
N ASP A 41 -27.82 1.56 2.54
CA ASP A 41 -28.11 1.13 1.17
C ASP A 41 -29.26 1.92 0.52
N GLY A 42 -29.80 2.92 1.22
CA GLY A 42 -30.92 3.72 0.74
C GLY A 42 -30.95 5.14 1.31
N GLN A 43 -31.95 5.90 0.85
CA GLN A 43 -32.19 7.30 1.22
C GLN A 43 -33.07 7.40 2.46
N ASP A 44 -32.82 8.42 3.26
CA ASP A 44 -33.65 8.80 4.38
C ASP A 44 -33.89 10.33 4.35
N THR A 45 -34.98 10.77 4.97
CA THR A 45 -35.35 12.20 5.07
C THR A 45 -35.29 12.68 6.51
N SER A 46 -34.71 11.89 7.40
CA SER A 46 -34.55 12.25 8.81
C SER A 46 -33.52 13.36 8.99
N ASP A 47 -33.61 14.08 10.11
CA ASP A 47 -32.72 15.21 10.41
C ASP A 47 -31.33 14.72 10.87
N VAL A 48 -30.53 14.27 9.91
CA VAL A 48 -29.15 13.82 10.10
C VAL A 48 -28.21 14.98 10.47
N VAL A 49 -28.54 16.21 10.07
CA VAL A 49 -27.74 17.43 10.34
C VAL A 49 -27.70 17.71 11.84
N THR A 50 -28.83 17.67 12.53
CA THR A 50 -28.87 17.85 13.99
C THR A 50 -28.05 16.79 14.72
N GLN A 51 -28.09 15.53 14.26
CA GLN A 51 -27.32 14.47 14.90
C GLN A 51 -25.82 14.58 14.61
N HIS A 52 -25.45 14.99 13.39
CA HIS A 52 -24.07 15.32 13.05
C HIS A 52 -23.52 16.41 13.98
N GLN A 53 -24.26 17.50 14.18
CA GLN A 53 -23.86 18.59 15.09
C GLN A 53 -23.69 18.09 16.54
N ARG A 54 -24.60 17.21 17.01
CA ARG A 54 -24.48 16.58 18.34
C ARG A 54 -23.25 15.68 18.44
N ALA A 55 -22.92 14.92 17.40
CA ALA A 55 -21.74 14.07 17.35
C ALA A 55 -20.45 14.91 17.38
N ALA A 56 -20.39 15.98 16.57
CA ALA A 56 -19.27 16.91 16.51
C ALA A 56 -19.01 17.60 17.87
N ALA A 57 -20.07 18.03 18.57
CA ALA A 57 -19.95 18.63 19.91
C ALA A 57 -19.35 17.68 20.98
N LEU A 58 -19.30 16.38 20.70
CA LEU A 58 -18.71 15.34 21.56
C LEU A 58 -17.36 14.81 21.04
N ASN A 59 -16.76 15.50 20.06
CA ASN A 59 -15.54 15.09 19.35
C ASN A 59 -15.66 13.71 18.69
N ILE A 60 -16.83 13.39 18.14
CA ILE A 60 -17.06 12.16 17.37
C ILE A 60 -16.92 12.49 15.88
N THR A 61 -15.94 11.87 15.22
CA THR A 61 -15.78 11.99 13.77
C THR A 61 -16.69 10.97 13.08
N THR A 62 -17.46 11.43 12.09
CA THR A 62 -18.45 10.61 11.39
C THR A 62 -18.01 10.32 9.96
N TYR A 63 -18.15 9.05 9.56
CA TYR A 63 -17.95 8.56 8.19
C TYR A 63 -19.24 7.94 7.68
N ALA A 64 -19.52 8.06 6.39
CA ALA A 64 -20.71 7.50 5.77
C ALA A 64 -20.34 6.64 4.56
N ILE A 65 -20.94 5.46 4.46
CA ILE A 65 -20.74 4.49 3.40
C ILE A 65 -22.11 4.17 2.80
N GLY A 66 -22.31 4.62 1.57
CA GLY A 66 -23.46 4.23 0.75
C GLY A 66 -23.17 2.93 0.00
N ILE A 67 -24.10 1.99 0.00
CA ILE A 67 -24.01 0.71 -0.70
C ILE A 67 -25.10 0.61 -1.76
N GLY A 68 -24.73 0.47 -3.03
CA GLY A 68 -25.67 0.31 -4.15
C GLY A 68 -25.82 1.56 -5.03
N SER A 69 -26.89 1.60 -5.83
CA SER A 69 -27.15 2.70 -6.79
C SER A 69 -28.08 3.79 -6.26
N ASP A 70 -28.85 3.50 -5.21
CA ASP A 70 -30.01 4.29 -4.81
C ASP A 70 -29.69 5.22 -3.62
N ILE A 71 -28.50 5.80 -3.61
CA ILE A 71 -27.97 6.62 -2.50
C ILE A 71 -28.10 8.11 -2.81
N ASP A 72 -28.45 8.91 -1.80
CA ASP A 72 -28.35 10.36 -1.86
C ASP A 72 -26.98 10.84 -1.32
N LEU A 73 -26.09 11.26 -2.23
CA LEU A 73 -24.78 11.80 -1.85
C LEU A 73 -24.87 13.07 -1.01
N VAL A 74 -25.91 13.88 -1.18
CA VAL A 74 -26.11 15.10 -0.38
C VAL A 74 -26.43 14.71 1.05
N GLU A 75 -27.29 13.71 1.25
CA GLU A 75 -27.59 13.15 2.57
C GLU A 75 -26.33 12.59 3.25
N LEU A 76 -25.50 11.83 2.53
CA LEU A 76 -24.24 11.31 3.09
C LEU A 76 -23.25 12.42 3.49
N VAL A 77 -23.19 13.50 2.72
CA VAL A 77 -22.40 14.67 3.09
C VAL A 77 -22.97 15.36 4.32
N GLN A 78 -24.29 15.41 4.49
CA GLN A 78 -24.94 15.97 5.69
C GLN A 78 -24.71 15.11 6.94
N ILE A 79 -24.67 13.79 6.81
CA ILE A 79 -24.32 12.86 7.90
C ILE A 79 -22.90 13.12 8.42
N THR A 80 -21.96 13.37 7.51
CA THR A 80 -20.52 13.47 7.82
C THR A 80 -20.03 14.89 8.04
N GLY A 81 -20.74 15.90 7.53
CA GLY A 81 -20.30 17.29 7.47
C GLY A 81 -19.14 17.55 6.50
N ASN A 82 -18.60 16.50 5.86
CA ASN A 82 -17.44 16.59 4.98
C ASN A 82 -17.50 15.51 3.90
N LYS A 83 -17.54 15.94 2.62
CA LYS A 83 -17.56 15.04 1.46
C LYS A 83 -16.38 14.06 1.40
N ASN A 84 -15.24 14.38 2.00
CA ASN A 84 -14.07 13.50 2.01
C ASN A 84 -14.24 12.30 2.96
N ASN A 85 -15.25 12.32 3.83
CA ASN A 85 -15.59 11.22 4.74
C ASN A 85 -16.75 10.37 4.21
N VAL A 86 -17.17 10.61 2.97
CA VAL A 86 -18.24 9.88 2.28
C VAL A 86 -17.62 8.89 1.30
N PHE A 87 -18.06 7.65 1.38
CA PHE A 87 -17.67 6.57 0.50
C PHE A 87 -18.92 5.98 -0.15
N ASN A 88 -18.84 5.71 -1.45
CA ASN A 88 -19.91 5.02 -2.18
C ASN A 88 -19.34 3.72 -2.76
N VAL A 89 -20.01 2.61 -2.52
CA VAL A 89 -19.63 1.29 -3.02
C VAL A 89 -20.82 0.66 -3.76
N THR A 90 -20.57 0.01 -4.88
CA THR A 90 -21.66 -0.54 -5.71
C THR A 90 -22.29 -1.81 -5.13
N ASN A 91 -21.60 -2.51 -4.23
CA ASN A 91 -22.07 -3.70 -3.54
C ASN A 91 -21.26 -3.93 -2.25
N PHE A 92 -21.68 -4.91 -1.44
CA PHE A 92 -20.99 -5.28 -0.19
C PHE A 92 -19.52 -5.69 -0.39
N ASN A 93 -19.09 -6.07 -1.59
CA ASN A 93 -17.68 -6.40 -1.86
C ASN A 93 -16.79 -5.15 -1.94
N GLY A 94 -17.36 -3.99 -2.29
CA GLY A 94 -16.62 -2.71 -2.29
C GLY A 94 -16.25 -2.20 -0.88
N LEU A 95 -16.86 -2.77 0.18
CA LEU A 95 -16.56 -2.42 1.58
C LEU A 95 -15.11 -2.74 1.98
N LEU A 96 -14.46 -3.68 1.29
CA LEU A 96 -13.06 -4.03 1.54
C LEU A 96 -12.09 -2.91 1.15
N GLY A 97 -12.40 -2.17 0.07
CA GLY A 97 -11.65 -0.97 -0.32
C GLY A 97 -11.80 0.14 0.72
N PHE A 98 -13.01 0.32 1.25
CA PHE A 98 -13.29 1.27 2.34
C PHE A 98 -12.40 1.01 3.56
N LEU A 99 -12.24 -0.24 4.01
CA LEU A 99 -11.45 -0.53 5.22
C LEU A 99 -9.99 -0.04 5.07
N SER A 100 -9.40 -0.17 3.88
CA SER A 100 -8.04 0.32 3.63
C SER A 100 -7.93 1.85 3.68
N THR A 101 -8.87 2.57 3.04
CA THR A 101 -8.89 4.03 3.01
C THR A 101 -9.30 4.63 4.36
N PHE A 102 -10.24 4.00 5.05
CA PHE A 102 -10.72 4.39 6.38
C PHE A 102 -9.65 4.25 7.45
N CYS A 103 -8.95 3.11 7.50
CA CYS A 103 -7.82 2.92 8.40
C CYS A 103 -6.72 3.97 8.17
N HIS A 104 -6.54 4.42 6.92
CA HIS A 104 -5.59 5.47 6.57
C HIS A 104 -6.08 6.90 6.91
N ALA A 105 -7.37 7.18 6.72
CA ALA A 105 -7.97 8.47 7.07
C ALA A 105 -8.01 8.73 8.59
N ILE A 106 -8.09 7.68 9.39
CA ILE A 106 -8.13 7.76 10.86
C ILE A 106 -6.74 7.88 11.48
N SER A 107 -5.71 7.48 10.75
CA SER A 107 -4.33 7.64 11.20
C SER A 107 -3.86 9.07 10.96
N HIS A 108 -4.33 10.02 11.79
CA HIS A 108 -3.67 11.32 11.89
C HIS A 108 -2.19 11.06 12.24
N ASN A 109 -1.28 11.37 11.31
CA ASN A 109 0.17 11.22 11.44
C ASN A 109 0.73 9.79 11.36
N SER A 110 0.06 8.86 10.70
CA SER A 110 0.80 7.74 10.08
C SER A 110 1.15 8.16 8.66
N GLY A 111 2.42 8.02 8.28
CA GLY A 111 2.90 8.39 6.95
C GLY A 111 2.00 7.90 5.82
N ARG A 112 2.08 8.52 4.64
CA ARG A 112 1.30 8.15 3.45
C ARG A 112 1.48 6.67 3.15
N THR A 113 0.40 5.90 3.05
CA THR A 113 0.44 4.51 2.58
C THR A 113 0.36 4.49 1.06
N CYS A 114 0.72 3.37 0.45
CA CYS A 114 0.49 3.16 -0.98
C CYS A 114 -1.02 3.03 -1.25
N PRO A 115 -1.64 3.91 -2.04
CA PRO A 115 -3.02 3.74 -2.46
C PRO A 115 -3.21 2.48 -3.30
N CYS A 116 -4.43 1.96 -3.33
CA CYS A 116 -4.78 0.73 -4.01
C CYS A 116 -6.07 0.88 -4.83
N THR A 117 -6.01 1.76 -5.84
CA THR A 117 -7.08 1.90 -6.84
C THR A 117 -6.89 0.83 -7.92
N ILE A 118 -7.64 -0.26 -7.81
CA ILE A 118 -7.44 -1.49 -8.61
C ILE A 118 -7.51 -1.23 -10.13
N SER A 119 -8.46 -0.40 -10.57
CA SER A 119 -8.62 -0.04 -11.98
C SER A 119 -7.40 0.70 -12.57
N ASN A 120 -6.58 1.29 -11.71
CA ASN A 120 -5.41 2.07 -12.07
C ASN A 120 -4.11 1.25 -11.97
N ILE A 121 -4.16 -0.04 -11.68
CA ILE A 121 -2.99 -0.92 -11.65
C ILE A 121 -2.43 -1.08 -13.07
N TRP A 122 -1.12 -0.90 -13.22
CA TRP A 122 -0.40 -1.12 -14.48
C TRP A 122 0.73 -2.14 -14.28
N LEU A 123 0.49 -3.37 -14.69
CA LEU A 123 1.43 -4.49 -14.55
C LEU A 123 1.43 -5.35 -15.81
N ASP A 124 2.52 -6.09 -16.00
CA ASP A 124 2.59 -7.17 -16.96
C ASP A 124 2.46 -8.49 -16.20
N ILE A 125 1.27 -9.07 -16.25
CA ILE A 125 0.86 -10.17 -15.39
C ILE A 125 0.88 -11.48 -16.18
N VAL A 126 1.74 -12.40 -15.80
CA VAL A 126 1.75 -13.77 -16.32
C VAL A 126 1.13 -14.68 -15.27
N ILE A 127 0.10 -15.45 -15.65
CA ILE A 127 -0.60 -16.35 -14.75
C ILE A 127 -0.35 -17.79 -15.20
N GLY A 128 0.34 -18.54 -14.35
CA GLY A 128 0.52 -19.98 -14.47
C GLY A 128 -0.44 -20.73 -13.57
N ILE A 129 -1.30 -21.56 -14.16
CA ILE A 129 -2.30 -22.33 -13.42
C ILE A 129 -1.97 -23.83 -13.52
N ASP A 130 -1.72 -24.45 -12.38
CA ASP A 130 -1.71 -25.90 -12.25
C ASP A 130 -3.09 -26.46 -12.59
N VAL A 131 -3.14 -27.40 -13.54
CA VAL A 131 -4.36 -28.09 -13.98
C VAL A 131 -4.28 -29.60 -13.73
N SER A 132 -3.38 -30.04 -12.84
CA SER A 132 -3.24 -31.43 -12.43
C SER A 132 -4.44 -31.93 -11.62
N THR A 133 -4.44 -33.22 -11.28
CA THR A 133 -5.49 -33.82 -10.44
C THR A 133 -5.60 -33.18 -9.06
N GLY A 134 -4.52 -32.56 -8.56
CA GLY A 134 -4.51 -31.85 -7.28
C GLY A 134 -5.49 -30.68 -7.21
N VAL A 135 -5.95 -30.16 -8.36
CA VAL A 135 -6.87 -29.03 -8.45
C VAL A 135 -8.25 -29.37 -9.02
N ASN A 136 -8.53 -30.63 -9.37
CA ASN A 136 -9.77 -31.04 -10.08
C ASN A 136 -11.07 -30.55 -9.41
N GLY A 137 -11.14 -30.54 -8.08
CA GLY A 137 -12.32 -30.06 -7.34
C GLY A 137 -12.38 -28.54 -7.12
N GLN A 138 -11.29 -27.82 -7.41
CA GLN A 138 -11.12 -26.40 -7.07
C GLN A 138 -10.96 -25.50 -8.30
N ILE A 139 -10.76 -26.07 -9.48
CA ILE A 139 -10.46 -25.32 -10.71
C ILE A 139 -11.50 -24.23 -11.01
N ASN A 140 -12.78 -24.49 -10.76
CA ASN A 140 -13.83 -23.49 -10.94
C ASN A 140 -13.74 -22.33 -9.94
N GLY A 141 -13.36 -22.61 -8.69
CA GLY A 141 -13.08 -21.58 -7.69
C GLY A 141 -11.86 -20.73 -8.09
N ILE A 142 -10.79 -21.37 -8.55
CA ILE A 142 -9.57 -20.68 -9.03
C ILE A 142 -9.89 -19.76 -10.21
N LYS A 143 -10.62 -20.25 -11.21
CA LYS A 143 -11.05 -19.42 -12.36
C LYS A 143 -11.88 -18.24 -11.91
N THR A 144 -12.84 -18.45 -11.00
CA THR A 144 -13.73 -17.40 -10.50
C THR A 144 -12.95 -16.34 -9.75
N MET A 145 -12.03 -16.74 -8.88
CA MET A 145 -11.12 -15.85 -8.15
C MET A 145 -10.26 -15.00 -9.11
N LEU A 146 -9.60 -15.64 -10.09
CA LEU A 146 -8.77 -14.93 -11.06
C LEU A 146 -9.61 -14.02 -11.97
N ALA A 147 -10.81 -14.44 -12.36
CA ALA A 147 -11.75 -13.63 -13.13
C ALA A 147 -12.20 -12.38 -12.35
N GLN A 148 -12.40 -12.48 -11.04
CA GLN A 148 -12.71 -11.31 -10.19
C GLN A 148 -11.54 -10.33 -10.12
N ILE A 149 -10.31 -10.85 -9.96
CA ILE A 149 -9.11 -10.01 -9.92
C ILE A 149 -8.92 -9.31 -11.26
N ILE A 150 -8.89 -10.06 -12.37
CA ILE A 150 -8.68 -9.50 -13.72
C ILE A 150 -9.84 -8.58 -14.10
N GLY A 151 -11.08 -8.94 -13.77
CA GLY A 151 -12.28 -8.16 -14.04
C GLY A 151 -12.26 -6.76 -13.39
N ALA A 152 -11.49 -6.58 -12.32
CA ALA A 152 -11.31 -5.28 -11.66
C ALA A 152 -10.14 -4.46 -12.24
N LEU A 153 -9.28 -5.06 -13.06
CA LEU A 153 -8.18 -4.39 -13.75
C LEU A 153 -8.64 -3.76 -15.07
N THR A 154 -7.92 -2.73 -15.49
CA THR A 154 -8.00 -2.23 -16.86
C THR A 154 -7.01 -2.99 -17.74
N VAL A 155 -7.46 -4.02 -18.47
CA VAL A 155 -6.59 -4.77 -19.39
C VAL A 155 -6.69 -4.19 -20.79
N ALA A 156 -5.54 -3.77 -21.33
CA ALA A 156 -5.43 -3.25 -22.69
C ALA A 156 -3.99 -3.32 -23.18
N GLN A 157 -3.80 -3.18 -24.50
CA GLN A 157 -2.48 -3.18 -25.14
C GLN A 157 -1.82 -1.79 -25.18
N SER A 158 -2.57 -0.72 -24.91
CA SER A 158 -2.06 0.66 -24.89
C SER A 158 -2.78 1.52 -23.85
N GLY A 159 -2.09 2.54 -23.31
CA GLY A 159 -2.58 3.41 -22.24
C GLY A 159 -1.56 3.60 -21.11
N THR A 160 -1.71 4.64 -20.30
CA THR A 160 -0.77 4.97 -19.22
C THR A 160 -0.97 4.13 -17.96
N GLN A 161 -2.19 3.68 -17.65
CA GLN A 161 -2.49 2.85 -16.47
C GLN A 161 -3.29 1.60 -16.84
N VAL A 162 -2.71 0.80 -17.73
CA VAL A 162 -3.33 -0.46 -18.18
C VAL A 162 -2.43 -1.63 -17.86
N SER A 163 -3.01 -2.78 -17.56
CA SER A 163 -2.28 -4.03 -17.36
C SER A 163 -2.34 -4.91 -18.61
N ARG A 164 -1.31 -5.74 -18.81
CA ARG A 164 -1.32 -6.80 -19.80
C ARG A 164 -1.39 -8.14 -19.07
N VAL A 165 -2.09 -9.12 -19.65
CA VAL A 165 -2.27 -10.44 -19.05
C VAL A 165 -1.84 -11.52 -20.03
N ALA A 166 -1.03 -12.46 -19.55
CA ALA A 166 -0.72 -13.71 -20.22
C ALA A 166 -1.21 -14.88 -19.37
N LEU A 167 -1.57 -15.98 -20.02
CA LEU A 167 -2.19 -17.12 -19.38
C LEU A 167 -1.58 -18.41 -19.91
N TYR A 168 -1.15 -19.29 -19.00
CA TYR A 168 -0.75 -20.65 -19.35
C TYR A 168 -1.20 -21.64 -18.28
N THR A 169 -1.38 -22.88 -18.69
CA THR A 169 -1.67 -23.99 -17.79
C THR A 169 -0.54 -25.02 -17.82
N PHE A 170 -0.32 -25.72 -16.71
CA PHE A 170 0.70 -26.74 -16.62
C PHE A 170 0.20 -27.97 -15.85
N ALA A 171 0.46 -29.13 -16.42
CA ALA A 171 0.30 -30.45 -15.82
C ALA A 171 1.06 -31.43 -16.73
N GLY A 172 1.88 -32.30 -16.18
CA GLY A 172 2.71 -33.17 -17.00
C GLY A 172 3.67 -34.00 -16.16
N ASN A 173 4.12 -35.12 -16.72
CA ASN A 173 4.98 -36.05 -16.01
C ASN A 173 6.45 -35.62 -16.11
N ASP A 174 7.29 -36.05 -15.16
CA ASP A 174 8.72 -35.69 -15.12
C ASP A 174 9.50 -36.04 -16.41
N GLY A 175 9.03 -37.02 -17.19
CA GLY A 175 9.58 -37.38 -18.51
C GLY A 175 8.94 -36.70 -19.73
N ASN A 176 7.79 -36.05 -19.56
CA ASN A 176 7.09 -35.31 -20.62
C ASN A 176 6.28 -34.14 -20.01
N PRO A 177 6.96 -33.07 -19.57
CA PRO A 177 6.29 -31.95 -18.92
C PRO A 177 5.48 -31.16 -19.96
N SER A 178 4.16 -31.06 -19.73
CA SER A 178 3.24 -30.35 -20.62
C SER A 178 2.87 -28.99 -20.05
N VAL A 179 2.99 -27.98 -20.92
CA VAL A 179 2.53 -26.61 -20.68
C VAL A 179 1.74 -26.16 -21.89
N ASN A 180 0.56 -25.59 -21.66
CA ASN A 180 -0.28 -25.01 -22.69
C ASN A 180 -0.34 -23.48 -22.51
N VAL A 181 0.32 -22.74 -23.40
CA VAL A 181 0.25 -21.27 -23.40
C VAL A 181 -1.04 -20.87 -24.12
N ILE A 182 -1.98 -20.31 -23.39
CA ILE A 182 -3.30 -19.88 -23.88
C ILE A 182 -3.19 -18.49 -24.50
N ALA A 183 -2.42 -17.60 -23.87
CA ALA A 183 -2.25 -16.23 -24.29
C ALA A 183 -0.88 -15.68 -23.86
N TYR A 184 -0.32 -14.79 -24.68
CA TYR A 184 0.86 -13.98 -24.36
C TYR A 184 0.41 -12.57 -23.92
N LEU A 185 1.34 -11.76 -23.38
CA LEU A 185 1.02 -10.41 -22.89
C LEU A 185 0.39 -9.50 -23.96
N GLY A 186 0.70 -9.75 -25.24
CA GLY A 186 0.15 -9.04 -26.40
C GLY A 186 -1.23 -9.51 -26.89
N THR A 187 -1.83 -10.53 -26.26
CA THR A 187 -3.01 -11.22 -26.83
C THR A 187 -4.34 -10.53 -26.53
N PHE A 188 -4.60 -10.11 -25.29
CA PHE A 188 -5.92 -9.61 -24.88
C PHE A 188 -6.05 -8.10 -25.05
N ASN A 189 -7.06 -7.64 -25.80
CA ASN A 189 -7.30 -6.21 -26.03
C ASN A 189 -8.26 -5.58 -25.00
N SER A 190 -8.97 -6.41 -24.24
CA SER A 190 -9.92 -5.98 -23.23
C SER A 190 -9.89 -6.89 -22.00
N THR A 191 -10.40 -6.38 -20.88
CA THR A 191 -10.62 -7.15 -19.66
C THR A 191 -11.54 -8.34 -19.88
N ASP A 192 -12.61 -8.17 -20.67
CA ASP A 192 -13.58 -9.23 -20.96
C ASP A 192 -12.94 -10.40 -21.73
N ASP A 193 -12.06 -10.14 -22.70
CA ASP A 193 -11.35 -11.20 -23.43
C ASP A 193 -10.50 -12.05 -22.50
N ALA A 194 -9.76 -11.40 -21.59
CA ALA A 194 -8.91 -12.08 -20.62
C ALA A 194 -9.74 -12.92 -19.63
N VAL A 195 -10.87 -12.39 -19.15
CA VAL A 195 -11.80 -13.10 -18.27
C VAL A 195 -12.43 -14.31 -18.98
N ASN A 196 -12.87 -14.15 -20.23
CA ASN A 196 -13.48 -15.23 -21.00
C ASN A 196 -12.49 -16.38 -21.26
N ALA A 197 -11.21 -16.07 -21.50
CA ALA A 197 -10.18 -17.09 -21.70
C ALA A 197 -9.97 -17.96 -20.45
N LEU A 198 -10.10 -17.41 -19.24
CA LEU A 198 -9.99 -18.17 -18.00
C LEU A 198 -11.08 -19.23 -17.86
N PHE A 199 -12.33 -18.90 -18.20
CA PHE A 199 -13.45 -19.82 -18.01
C PHE A 199 -13.34 -21.08 -18.91
N ASN A 200 -12.60 -20.98 -20.02
CA ASN A 200 -12.35 -22.09 -20.94
C ASN A 200 -11.31 -23.11 -20.47
N ILE A 201 -10.53 -22.81 -19.43
CA ILE A 201 -9.52 -23.74 -18.89
C ILE A 201 -10.22 -25.02 -18.40
N GLN A 202 -9.63 -26.19 -18.60
CA GLN A 202 -10.14 -27.43 -18.00
C GLN A 202 -9.03 -28.09 -17.19
N SER A 203 -9.42 -28.77 -16.12
CA SER A 203 -8.48 -29.60 -15.38
C SER A 203 -8.17 -30.89 -16.15
N THR A 204 -7.08 -31.55 -15.77
CA THR A 204 -6.57 -32.75 -16.43
C THR A 204 -6.59 -33.94 -15.48
N SER A 205 -6.42 -35.14 -16.03
CA SER A 205 -6.22 -36.36 -15.24
C SER A 205 -4.75 -36.63 -14.89
N ILE A 206 -3.85 -35.67 -15.13
CA ILE A 206 -2.41 -35.81 -14.89
C ILE A 206 -2.11 -35.46 -13.43
N VAL A 207 -1.31 -36.28 -12.76
CA VAL A 207 -0.97 -36.11 -11.33
C VAL A 207 0.22 -35.17 -11.14
N ASP A 208 1.22 -35.27 -12.02
CA ASP A 208 2.50 -34.60 -11.85
C ASP A 208 2.43 -33.10 -12.20
N VAL A 209 3.22 -32.32 -11.46
CA VAL A 209 3.25 -30.85 -11.52
C VAL A 209 4.66 -30.37 -11.91
N PRO A 210 4.91 -30.02 -13.18
CA PRO A 210 6.26 -29.74 -13.69
C PRO A 210 6.68 -28.27 -13.44
N LEU A 211 6.94 -27.91 -12.19
CA LEU A 211 7.22 -26.52 -11.76
C LEU A 211 8.39 -25.85 -12.50
N LEU A 212 9.49 -26.56 -12.79
CA LEU A 212 10.60 -26.01 -13.57
C LEU A 212 10.15 -25.60 -14.99
N LYS A 213 9.31 -26.42 -15.64
CA LYS A 213 8.78 -26.11 -16.97
C LYS A 213 7.80 -24.94 -16.91
N ALA A 214 7.01 -24.84 -15.85
CA ALA A 214 6.12 -23.71 -15.61
C ALA A 214 6.92 -22.39 -15.50
N LEU A 215 7.96 -22.34 -14.65
CA LEU A 215 8.80 -21.14 -14.47
C LEU A 215 9.55 -20.75 -15.75
N THR A 216 10.17 -21.72 -16.43
CA THR A 216 10.88 -21.45 -17.69
C THR A 216 9.94 -20.96 -18.80
N THR A 217 8.68 -21.39 -18.80
CA THR A 217 7.65 -20.86 -19.72
C THR A 217 7.34 -19.41 -19.38
N ALA A 218 7.08 -19.09 -18.10
CA ALA A 218 6.83 -17.71 -17.67
C ALA A 218 8.01 -16.78 -18.01
N ALA A 219 9.25 -17.17 -17.69
CA ALA A 219 10.45 -16.44 -18.09
C ALA A 219 10.53 -16.23 -19.61
N GLY A 220 10.14 -17.24 -20.40
CA GLY A 220 10.07 -17.13 -21.86
C GLY A 220 9.01 -16.15 -22.37
N ILE A 221 7.88 -16.02 -21.66
CA ILE A 221 6.83 -15.03 -21.98
C ILE A 221 7.34 -13.62 -21.72
N PHE A 222 7.95 -13.35 -20.56
CA PHE A 222 8.52 -12.04 -20.25
C PHE A 222 9.63 -11.65 -21.22
N ARG A 223 10.54 -12.58 -21.59
CA ARG A 223 11.62 -12.31 -22.55
C ARG A 223 11.13 -11.95 -23.97
N ARG A 224 9.91 -12.35 -24.33
CA ARG A 224 9.31 -12.09 -25.65
C ARG A 224 8.44 -10.82 -25.67
N SER A 225 8.17 -10.21 -24.51
CA SER A 225 7.30 -9.05 -24.44
C SER A 225 8.02 -7.81 -24.94
N ASP A 226 7.25 -6.89 -25.54
CA ASP A 226 7.77 -5.57 -25.84
C ASP A 226 8.12 -4.86 -24.52
N ASN A 227 9.30 -4.24 -24.50
CA ASN A 227 9.83 -3.53 -23.35
C ASN A 227 8.85 -2.41 -22.95
N ARG A 228 8.18 -2.59 -21.81
CA ARG A 228 7.30 -1.60 -21.19
C ARG A 228 7.96 -1.13 -19.90
N PRO A 229 8.98 -0.26 -19.98
CA PRO A 229 9.83 0.10 -18.84
C PRO A 229 9.06 0.76 -17.69
N ASN A 230 7.81 1.16 -17.96
CA ASN A 230 6.89 1.78 -17.03
C ASN A 230 6.10 0.78 -16.18
N ALA A 231 6.09 -0.51 -16.54
CA ALA A 231 5.37 -1.54 -15.81
C ALA A 231 6.31 -2.57 -15.20
N ARG A 232 5.87 -3.18 -14.09
CA ARG A 232 6.58 -4.30 -13.49
C ARG A 232 6.01 -5.61 -13.98
N ASP A 233 6.90 -6.59 -14.10
CA ASP A 233 6.57 -7.96 -14.46
C ASP A 233 6.17 -8.74 -13.21
N VAL A 234 5.03 -9.44 -13.28
CA VAL A 234 4.49 -10.22 -12.16
C VAL A 234 4.09 -11.60 -12.63
N LEU A 235 4.65 -12.64 -12.00
CA LEU A 235 4.21 -14.02 -12.17
C LEU A 235 3.28 -14.39 -11.02
N ILE A 236 2.02 -14.74 -11.33
CA ILE A 236 1.18 -15.50 -10.38
C ILE A 236 1.33 -16.98 -10.71
N LEU A 237 1.94 -17.74 -9.80
CA LEU A 237 2.10 -19.18 -9.91
C LEU A 237 1.15 -19.88 -8.94
N LEU A 238 0.06 -20.46 -9.45
CA LEU A 238 -0.90 -21.22 -8.66
C LEU A 238 -0.63 -22.71 -8.82
N SER A 239 -0.33 -23.40 -7.71
CA SER A 239 0.11 -24.80 -7.75
C SER A 239 -0.39 -25.61 -6.56
N SER A 240 -0.76 -26.87 -6.79
CA SER A 240 -0.99 -27.83 -5.69
C SER A 240 0.31 -28.45 -5.15
N LYS A 241 1.46 -28.20 -5.80
CA LYS A 241 2.80 -28.61 -5.36
C LYS A 241 3.66 -27.40 -5.02
N GLY A 242 4.28 -27.40 -3.84
CA GLY A 242 5.23 -26.36 -3.40
C GLY A 242 6.66 -26.60 -3.91
N ALA A 243 7.56 -25.67 -3.60
CA ALA A 243 8.99 -25.80 -3.84
C ALA A 243 9.76 -25.08 -2.74
N ASP A 244 10.68 -25.79 -2.09
CA ASP A 244 11.57 -25.23 -1.08
C ASP A 244 12.98 -25.03 -1.65
N CYS A 245 13.29 -23.77 -1.96
CA CYS A 245 14.55 -23.27 -2.47
C CYS A 245 15.46 -22.68 -1.38
N THR A 246 15.17 -22.95 -0.10
CA THR A 246 16.10 -22.62 0.99
C THR A 246 17.36 -23.49 0.93
N PRO A 247 18.45 -23.14 1.64
CA PRO A 247 19.67 -23.95 1.66
C PRO A 247 19.46 -25.40 2.15
N SER A 248 18.42 -25.64 2.97
CA SER A 248 18.00 -26.96 3.45
C SER A 248 16.88 -27.59 2.63
N GLY A 249 16.43 -26.91 1.58
CA GLY A 249 15.27 -27.26 0.79
C GLY A 249 15.51 -28.44 -0.16
N SER A 250 14.40 -29.04 -0.59
CA SER A 250 14.39 -30.23 -1.45
C SER A 250 14.10 -29.93 -2.93
N ALA A 251 13.87 -28.67 -3.29
CA ALA A 251 13.56 -28.31 -4.67
C ALA A 251 14.79 -28.50 -5.59
N PRO A 252 14.58 -28.87 -6.87
CA PRO A 252 15.67 -28.98 -7.84
C PRO A 252 16.43 -27.66 -8.00
N ALA A 253 17.77 -27.73 -8.04
CA ALA A 253 18.64 -26.54 -8.15
C ALA A 253 18.32 -25.66 -9.36
N ASP A 254 17.98 -26.26 -10.51
CA ASP A 254 17.62 -25.53 -11.73
C ASP A 254 16.32 -24.73 -11.59
N LEU A 255 15.37 -25.22 -10.79
CA LEU A 255 14.11 -24.52 -10.50
C LEU A 255 14.42 -23.26 -9.70
N CYS A 256 15.20 -23.40 -8.63
CA CYS A 256 15.55 -22.29 -7.75
C CYS A 256 16.43 -21.25 -8.45
N ARG A 257 17.38 -21.69 -9.28
CA ARG A 257 18.17 -20.80 -10.13
C ARG A 257 17.30 -20.03 -11.11
N THR A 258 16.37 -20.71 -11.79
CA THR A 258 15.43 -20.04 -12.71
C THR A 258 14.61 -18.97 -12.00
N ALA A 259 14.12 -19.26 -10.79
CA ALA A 259 13.38 -18.29 -10.00
C ALA A 259 14.26 -17.10 -9.57
N SER A 260 15.49 -17.36 -9.11
CA SER A 260 16.47 -16.31 -8.78
C SER A 260 16.74 -15.41 -9.98
N ASP A 261 17.02 -15.99 -11.14
CA ASP A 261 17.25 -15.25 -12.38
C ASP A 261 16.05 -14.37 -12.75
N MET A 262 14.81 -14.85 -12.54
CA MET A 262 13.60 -14.05 -12.78
C MET A 262 13.51 -12.87 -11.82
N ASN A 263 13.74 -13.08 -10.52
CA ASN A 263 13.72 -12.02 -9.52
C ASN A 263 14.80 -10.97 -9.79
N GLU A 264 16.02 -11.39 -10.16
CA GLU A 264 17.13 -10.50 -10.51
C GLU A 264 16.83 -9.66 -11.74
N ASN A 265 16.05 -10.18 -12.69
CA ASN A 265 15.56 -9.46 -13.86
C ASN A 265 14.31 -8.61 -13.58
N GLY A 266 13.88 -8.48 -12.31
CA GLY A 266 12.80 -7.59 -11.89
C GLY A 266 11.39 -8.19 -11.97
N VAL A 267 11.26 -9.51 -12.15
CA VAL A 267 9.97 -10.20 -12.07
C VAL A 267 9.62 -10.49 -10.61
N GLU A 268 8.45 -10.04 -10.16
CA GLU A 268 7.94 -10.37 -8.83
C GLU A 268 7.09 -11.65 -8.91
N ILE A 269 7.48 -12.68 -8.15
CA ILE A 269 6.76 -13.97 -8.12
C ILE A 269 5.77 -13.98 -6.94
N ILE A 270 4.48 -14.02 -7.27
CA ILE A 270 3.38 -14.30 -6.34
C ILE A 270 3.08 -15.80 -6.41
N SER A 271 3.53 -16.55 -5.41
CA SER A 271 3.29 -18.00 -5.34
C SER A 271 2.05 -18.28 -4.51
N VAL A 272 1.07 -18.99 -5.08
CA VAL A 272 -0.19 -19.34 -4.40
C VAL A 272 -0.27 -20.85 -4.21
N GLN A 273 -0.25 -21.26 -2.94
CA GLN A 273 -0.48 -22.65 -2.55
C GLN A 273 -1.98 -23.00 -2.74
N LEU A 274 -2.26 -24.08 -3.47
CA LEU A 274 -3.64 -24.57 -3.67
C LEU A 274 -4.01 -25.80 -2.80
N ASP A 275 -3.05 -26.33 -2.04
CA ASP A 275 -3.16 -27.62 -1.35
C ASP A 275 -4.22 -27.65 -0.22
N LEU A 276 -4.84 -28.83 -0.06
CA LEU A 276 -5.79 -29.25 1.00
C LEU A 276 -5.23 -30.44 1.83
N GLY A 277 -3.98 -30.88 1.57
CA GLY A 277 -3.19 -31.87 2.31
C GLY A 277 -1.88 -31.28 2.85
N ALA A 278 -1.21 -31.98 3.78
CA ALA A 278 -0.13 -31.40 4.58
C ALA A 278 1.24 -31.33 3.87
N GLY A 279 1.87 -30.14 3.92
CA GLY A 279 3.30 -30.04 4.23
C GLY A 279 4.28 -29.59 3.13
N GLN A 280 3.83 -29.11 1.97
CA GLN A 280 4.75 -28.48 1.01
C GLN A 280 4.42 -27.00 0.85
N TYR A 281 5.41 -26.12 1.00
CA TYR A 281 5.25 -24.67 0.87
C TYR A 281 6.17 -24.15 -0.24
N PHE A 282 5.84 -22.96 -0.76
CA PHE A 282 6.76 -22.21 -1.61
C PHE A 282 7.75 -21.43 -0.76
N ASP A 283 8.94 -21.95 -0.52
CA ASP A 283 9.95 -21.29 0.30
C ASP A 283 11.15 -20.90 -0.56
N GLY A 284 11.62 -19.66 -0.46
CA GLY A 284 12.79 -19.18 -1.20
C GLY A 284 12.62 -19.04 -2.72
N LEU A 285 11.40 -19.15 -3.26
CA LEU A 285 11.16 -18.97 -4.70
C LEU A 285 11.19 -17.49 -5.13
N GLY A 286 10.79 -16.58 -4.23
CA GLY A 286 10.74 -15.15 -4.49
C GLY A 286 10.64 -14.38 -3.18
N ASN A 287 10.09 -13.16 -3.25
CA ASN A 287 9.89 -12.35 -2.05
C ASN A 287 8.92 -13.05 -1.07
N PRO A 288 9.32 -13.29 0.20
CA PRO A 288 8.47 -13.98 1.17
C PRO A 288 7.13 -13.26 1.44
N CYS A 289 7.03 -11.96 1.15
CA CYS A 289 5.80 -11.18 1.28
C CYS A 289 4.73 -11.55 0.25
N TYR A 290 5.11 -12.20 -0.85
CA TYR A 290 4.22 -12.62 -1.93
C TYR A 290 4.02 -14.15 -1.97
N ARG A 291 4.38 -14.83 -0.89
CA ARG A 291 4.09 -16.24 -0.64
C ARG A 291 2.71 -16.39 0.00
N LEU A 292 1.70 -16.72 -0.81
CA LEU A 292 0.30 -16.76 -0.39
C LEU A 292 -0.15 -18.19 -0.05
N GLN A 293 -0.87 -18.29 1.06
CA GLN A 293 -1.43 -19.54 1.58
C GLN A 293 -2.88 -19.74 1.11
N ASN A 294 -3.40 -20.96 1.25
CA ASN A 294 -4.80 -21.27 1.01
C ASN A 294 -5.67 -20.87 2.23
N ASP A 295 -5.82 -19.57 2.48
CA ASP A 295 -6.48 -19.01 3.68
C ASP A 295 -7.90 -18.49 3.44
N GLY A 296 -8.44 -18.67 2.22
CA GLY A 296 -9.73 -18.14 1.80
C GLY A 296 -9.75 -16.65 1.44
N HIS A 297 -8.60 -15.96 1.51
CA HIS A 297 -8.44 -14.53 1.24
C HIS A 297 -7.47 -14.26 0.07
N GLN A 298 -7.20 -15.26 -0.77
CA GLN A 298 -6.19 -15.19 -1.83
C GLN A 298 -6.45 -14.05 -2.82
N ALA A 299 -7.71 -13.78 -3.17
CA ALA A 299 -8.04 -12.65 -4.04
C ALA A 299 -7.57 -11.31 -3.46
N HIS A 300 -7.87 -11.08 -2.17
CA HIS A 300 -7.43 -9.88 -1.47
C HIS A 300 -5.91 -9.82 -1.36
N ASN A 301 -5.27 -10.94 -1.04
CA ASN A 301 -3.82 -11.02 -0.90
C ASN A 301 -3.09 -10.77 -2.23
N ILE A 302 -3.61 -11.27 -3.35
CA ILE A 302 -3.08 -10.98 -4.70
C ILE A 302 -3.25 -9.50 -5.05
N ILE A 303 -4.42 -8.91 -4.77
CA ILE A 303 -4.66 -7.48 -5.03
C ILE A 303 -3.71 -6.61 -4.19
N ASN A 304 -3.53 -6.94 -2.91
CA ASN A 304 -2.57 -6.25 -2.05
C ASN A 304 -1.15 -6.38 -2.59
N ALA A 305 -0.75 -7.57 -3.06
CA ALA A 305 0.54 -7.77 -3.70
C ALA A 305 0.69 -6.89 -4.95
N PHE A 306 -0.31 -6.82 -5.83
CA PHE A 306 -0.29 -5.91 -6.98
C PHE A 306 -0.09 -4.45 -6.56
N CYS A 307 -0.83 -3.97 -5.56
CA CYS A 307 -0.69 -2.60 -5.07
C CYS A 307 0.70 -2.34 -4.46
N GLN A 308 1.26 -3.29 -3.71
CA GLN A 308 2.63 -3.19 -3.16
C GLN A 308 3.72 -3.30 -4.22
N ILE A 309 3.48 -4.03 -5.31
CA ILE A 309 4.40 -4.12 -6.45
C ILE A 309 4.35 -2.81 -7.27
N ASN A 310 3.14 -2.26 -7.52
CA ASN A 310 2.96 -0.95 -8.15
C ASN A 310 3.45 0.22 -7.30
N CYS A 311 3.69 0.01 -6.00
CA CYS A 311 4.22 1.03 -5.11
C CYS A 311 5.75 1.00 -5.07
N PHE A 312 6.39 2.02 -5.66
CA PHE A 312 7.84 2.09 -5.69
C PHE A 312 8.39 3.50 -5.84
N CYS A 313 9.66 3.66 -5.48
CA CYS A 313 10.42 4.89 -5.68
C CYS A 313 11.18 4.91 -7.01
N THR A 314 11.24 6.10 -7.62
CA THR A 314 12.11 6.38 -8.76
C THR A 314 13.58 6.33 -8.33
N LYS A 315 14.48 6.06 -9.30
CA LYS A 315 15.94 6.03 -9.08
C LYS A 315 16.42 7.26 -8.29
N GLY A 316 17.30 7.03 -7.31
CA GLY A 316 17.86 8.06 -6.43
C GLY A 316 17.08 8.31 -5.14
N TYR A 317 15.89 7.72 -5.00
CA TYR A 317 15.11 7.76 -3.77
C TYR A 317 15.03 6.37 -3.13
N GLU A 318 15.06 6.34 -1.80
CA GLU A 318 14.84 5.17 -0.99
C GLU A 318 13.36 5.04 -0.61
N GLN A 319 12.83 3.84 -0.70
CA GLN A 319 11.47 3.52 -0.29
C GLN A 319 11.39 3.47 1.23
N TYR A 320 10.47 4.23 1.84
CA TYR A 320 10.20 4.06 3.27
C TYR A 320 9.46 2.74 3.51
N ILE A 321 10.06 1.87 4.32
CA ILE A 321 9.52 0.58 4.76
C ILE A 321 9.66 0.54 6.30
N PRO A 322 8.57 0.40 7.06
CA PRO A 322 8.61 0.24 8.52
C PRO A 322 9.35 -1.04 8.91
N TYR A 323 10.18 -0.97 9.96
CA TYR A 323 11.02 -2.11 10.38
C TYR A 323 10.23 -3.27 11.00
N ASP A 324 9.02 -3.01 11.51
CA ASP A 324 8.13 -3.99 12.14
C ASP A 324 7.20 -4.69 11.13
N ASN A 325 7.08 -4.14 9.92
CA ASN A 325 6.34 -4.73 8.81
C ASN A 325 7.09 -4.52 7.49
N THR A 326 8.10 -5.35 7.25
CA THR A 326 8.96 -5.28 6.07
C THR A 326 8.24 -5.59 4.75
N CYS A 327 7.02 -6.13 4.81
CA CYS A 327 6.18 -6.39 3.64
C CYS A 327 5.34 -5.20 3.20
N GLN A 328 5.27 -4.15 4.02
CA GLN A 328 4.49 -2.96 3.72
C GLN A 328 5.41 -1.81 3.27
N LYS A 329 5.39 -1.52 1.98
CA LYS A 329 5.95 -0.27 1.47
C LYS A 329 4.99 0.86 1.81
N MET A 330 5.56 1.99 2.24
CA MET A 330 4.81 3.23 2.45
C MET A 330 4.80 4.03 1.17
N GLY A 331 3.82 4.90 0.98
CA GLY A 331 3.69 5.77 -0.19
C GLY A 331 4.68 6.95 -0.18
N GLU A 332 5.87 6.76 0.36
CA GLU A 332 6.87 7.80 0.62
C GLU A 332 8.26 7.40 0.14
N CYS A 333 8.85 8.28 -0.67
CA CYS A 333 10.19 8.16 -1.20
C CYS A 333 11.06 9.24 -0.59
N VAL A 334 12.22 8.86 -0.05
CA VAL A 334 13.15 9.80 0.60
C VAL A 334 14.52 9.73 -0.04
N GLN A 335 15.10 10.90 -0.34
CA GLN A 335 16.45 11.04 -0.84
C GLN A 335 17.32 11.79 0.16
N GLY A 336 18.52 11.25 0.39
CA GLY A 336 19.57 11.89 1.17
C GLY A 336 20.36 12.93 0.36
N VAL A 337 20.50 14.14 0.91
CA VAL A 337 21.43 15.15 0.39
C VAL A 337 22.47 15.45 1.46
N GLU A 338 23.71 15.04 1.20
CA GLU A 338 24.85 15.23 2.11
C GLU A 338 25.38 16.66 2.07
N ASP A 339 25.40 17.28 0.88
CA ASP A 339 25.80 18.68 0.69
C ASP A 339 24.84 19.61 1.43
N GLY A 340 25.19 19.93 2.67
CA GLY A 340 24.32 20.62 3.59
C GLY A 340 23.99 22.06 3.20
N ALA A 341 22.86 22.55 3.69
CA ALA A 341 22.37 23.90 3.43
C ALA A 341 21.65 24.47 4.67
N SER A 342 21.32 25.76 4.67
CA SER A 342 20.38 26.28 5.65
C SER A 342 18.98 25.69 5.39
N TRP A 343 18.10 25.64 6.39
CA TRP A 343 16.77 25.04 6.24
C TRP A 343 15.98 25.63 5.06
N ASN A 344 16.03 26.95 4.86
CA ASN A 344 15.33 27.60 3.75
C ASN A 344 15.89 27.19 2.37
N PHE A 345 17.20 27.01 2.26
CA PHE A 345 17.83 26.53 1.02
C PHE A 345 17.61 25.03 0.82
N ALA A 346 17.62 24.23 1.89
CA ALA A 346 17.28 22.81 1.86
C ALA A 346 15.84 22.60 1.35
N LYS A 347 14.88 23.37 1.89
CA LYS A 347 13.49 23.40 1.40
C LYS A 347 13.41 23.75 -0.08
N LEU A 348 14.08 24.82 -0.51
CA LEU A 348 14.14 25.21 -1.92
C LEU A 348 14.75 24.11 -2.80
N GLY A 349 15.79 23.44 -2.31
CA GLY A 349 16.44 22.32 -2.97
C GLY A 349 15.49 21.14 -3.21
N CYS A 350 14.71 20.75 -2.20
CA CYS A 350 13.69 19.71 -2.36
C CYS A 350 12.58 20.14 -3.33
N GLN A 351 12.11 21.39 -3.24
CA GLN A 351 11.05 21.90 -4.12
C GLN A 351 11.44 21.85 -5.61
N ARG A 352 12.70 22.11 -5.95
CA ARG A 352 13.21 22.00 -7.34
C ARG A 352 13.12 20.59 -7.91
N GLN A 353 12.96 19.58 -7.07
CA GLN A 353 12.82 18.17 -7.46
C GLN A 353 11.39 17.66 -7.27
N ASN A 354 10.40 18.58 -7.17
CA ASN A 354 9.01 18.26 -6.85
C ASN A 354 8.87 17.44 -5.55
N ALA A 355 9.70 17.77 -4.57
CA ALA A 355 9.76 17.16 -3.25
C ALA A 355 9.63 18.23 -2.16
N PHE A 356 9.56 17.80 -0.91
CA PHE A 356 9.51 18.65 0.28
C PHE A 356 10.47 18.10 1.34
N LEU A 357 10.78 18.87 2.37
CA LEU A 357 11.63 18.35 3.46
C LEU A 357 10.90 17.19 4.17
N ALA A 358 11.62 16.10 4.44
CA ALA A 358 11.04 14.89 5.00
C ALA A 358 10.31 15.16 6.33
N ASP A 359 9.13 14.58 6.46
CA ASP A 359 8.43 14.51 7.74
C ASP A 359 8.93 13.34 8.59
N GLU A 360 8.67 13.42 9.88
CA GLU A 360 9.07 12.42 10.85
C GLU A 360 7.90 12.18 11.82
N LEU A 361 6.87 11.50 11.30
CA LEU A 361 5.58 11.36 11.97
C LEU A 361 5.51 10.15 12.92
N SER A 362 6.53 9.30 12.95
CA SER A 362 6.58 8.12 13.82
C SER A 362 8.00 7.71 14.18
N THR A 363 8.14 6.90 15.25
CA THR A 363 9.41 6.29 15.66
C THR A 363 10.05 5.47 14.54
N GLN A 364 9.24 4.78 13.73
CA GLN A 364 9.70 4.00 12.58
C GLN A 364 10.29 4.89 11.50
N LYS A 365 9.63 6.02 11.19
CA LYS A 365 10.14 6.98 10.21
C LYS A 365 11.43 7.61 10.69
N HIS A 366 11.52 7.97 11.98
CA HIS A 366 12.75 8.46 12.59
C HIS A 366 13.91 7.46 12.42
N ALA A 367 13.71 6.19 12.78
CA ALA A 367 14.71 5.15 12.63
C ALA A 367 15.15 4.96 11.16
N PHE A 368 14.21 5.04 10.21
CA PHE A 368 14.51 5.00 8.79
C PHE A 368 15.39 6.17 8.33
N LEU A 369 15.08 7.40 8.77
CA LEU A 369 15.88 8.59 8.45
C LEU A 369 17.27 8.54 9.09
N GLN A 370 17.41 8.02 10.31
CA GLN A 370 18.71 7.78 10.94
C GLN A 370 19.58 6.81 10.13
N LEU A 371 19.01 5.68 9.69
CA LEU A 371 19.73 4.73 8.84
C LEU A 371 20.14 5.36 7.51
N LEU A 372 19.29 6.21 6.94
CA LEU A 372 19.62 6.97 5.73
C LEU A 372 20.75 7.97 5.98
N ALA A 373 20.77 8.64 7.14
CA ALA A 373 21.85 9.56 7.54
C ALA A 373 23.20 8.85 7.62
N ILE A 374 23.23 7.66 8.22
CA ILE A 374 24.41 6.80 8.29
C ILE A 374 24.84 6.35 6.89
N LYS A 375 23.88 6.02 6.01
CA LYS A 375 24.16 5.59 4.64
C LYS A 375 24.83 6.68 3.82
N ILE A 376 24.41 7.94 3.98
CA ILE A 376 24.97 9.05 3.20
C ILE A 376 26.24 9.65 3.80
N SER A 377 26.61 9.36 5.05
CA SER A 377 27.81 9.93 5.69
C SER A 377 29.14 9.28 5.26
N GLY A 378 29.12 8.40 4.26
CA GLY A 378 30.32 7.83 3.64
C GLY A 378 31.08 6.82 4.50
N SER A 379 32.40 6.75 4.27
CA SER A 379 33.28 5.72 4.86
C SER A 379 33.59 6.02 6.33
N GLY A 380 32.78 5.47 7.24
CA GLY A 380 32.95 5.65 8.69
C GLY A 380 31.66 5.50 9.51
N ALA A 381 30.50 5.36 8.86
CA ALA A 381 29.19 5.16 9.49
C ALA A 381 28.94 6.11 10.68
N ARG A 382 29.19 7.41 10.47
CA ARG A 382 28.97 8.42 11.51
C ARG A 382 27.53 8.90 11.44
N MET A 383 26.89 9.03 12.60
CA MET A 383 25.62 9.73 12.69
C MET A 383 25.85 11.23 12.43
N ILE A 384 25.22 11.75 11.38
CA ILE A 384 25.27 13.18 11.02
C ILE A 384 23.93 13.85 11.34
N PRO A 385 23.93 15.13 11.75
CA PRO A 385 22.69 15.89 11.89
C PRO A 385 22.02 16.09 10.54
N TYR A 386 20.69 16.20 10.54
CA TYR A 386 19.93 16.51 9.34
C TYR A 386 18.72 17.40 9.62
N TRP A 387 18.32 18.19 8.62
CA TRP A 387 17.06 18.93 8.64
C TRP A 387 15.85 18.01 8.45
N ILE A 388 14.78 18.30 9.20
CA ILE A 388 13.43 17.77 8.96
C ILE A 388 12.48 18.91 8.57
N GLY A 389 11.32 18.55 8.02
CA GLY A 389 10.33 19.52 7.53
C GLY A 389 9.57 20.30 8.61
N LEU A 390 9.74 19.95 9.89
CA LEU A 390 9.05 20.62 11.00
C LEU A 390 9.59 22.04 11.22
N ASN A 391 8.68 23.01 11.36
CA ASN A 391 9.01 24.41 11.60
C ASN A 391 7.82 25.17 12.21
N ASP A 392 8.06 26.27 12.93
CA ASP A 392 7.02 27.15 13.51
C ASP A 392 6.93 28.52 12.81
N LYS A 393 7.40 28.60 11.56
CA LYS A 393 7.48 29.87 10.79
C LYS A 393 6.13 30.54 10.52
N SER A 394 5.03 29.84 10.79
CA SER A 394 3.68 30.39 10.68
C SER A 394 3.50 31.57 11.65
N PRO A 395 2.78 32.64 11.28
CA PRO A 395 2.42 33.73 12.22
C PRO A 395 1.69 33.25 13.49
N SER A 396 1.06 32.08 13.45
CA SER A 396 0.41 31.45 14.61
C SER A 396 1.39 30.86 15.63
N GLY A 397 2.68 30.72 15.30
CA GLY A 397 3.68 30.04 16.12
C GLY A 397 3.45 28.53 16.29
N VAL A 398 2.51 27.97 15.52
CA VAL A 398 2.20 26.54 15.56
C VAL A 398 3.22 25.79 14.71
N TYR A 399 3.90 24.80 15.31
CA TYR A 399 4.75 23.88 14.58
C TYR A 399 3.97 23.13 13.51
N SER A 400 4.52 23.06 12.31
CA SER A 400 3.90 22.37 11.18
C SER A 400 4.93 21.77 10.23
N TRP A 401 4.56 20.66 9.60
CA TRP A 401 5.38 19.93 8.65
C TRP A 401 5.32 20.56 7.27
N ASP A 402 6.48 20.72 6.64
CA ASP A 402 6.60 21.09 5.23
C ASP A 402 5.93 20.03 4.34
N ARG A 403 5.10 20.48 3.41
CA ARG A 403 4.42 19.63 2.41
C ARG A 403 4.56 20.21 1.00
N GLY A 404 5.59 21.02 0.77
CA GLY A 404 5.85 21.66 -0.51
C GLY A 404 4.77 22.68 -0.86
N THR A 405 3.97 22.37 -1.89
CA THR A 405 2.83 23.19 -2.31
C THR A 405 1.51 22.77 -1.65
N ALA A 406 1.46 21.62 -1.00
CA ALA A 406 0.29 21.17 -0.26
C ALA A 406 0.20 21.89 1.10
N PRO A 407 -1.00 21.96 1.71
CA PRO A 407 -1.16 22.53 3.05
C PRO A 407 -0.25 21.83 4.06
N SER A 408 0.40 22.62 4.91
CA SER A 408 1.23 22.12 6.00
C SER A 408 0.39 21.34 7.01
N ILE A 409 0.97 20.29 7.60
CA ILE A 409 0.31 19.50 8.64
C ILE A 409 0.71 20.07 10.00
N PRO A 410 -0.21 20.59 10.83
CA PRO A 410 0.13 21.09 12.16
C PRO A 410 0.53 19.94 13.09
N LEU A 411 1.48 20.20 13.98
CA LEU A 411 1.82 19.31 15.10
C LEU A 411 0.79 19.51 16.22
N LEU A 412 0.04 18.47 16.54
CA LEU A 412 -1.04 18.47 17.52
C LEU A 412 -0.62 17.81 18.85
N PRO A 413 -1.31 18.11 19.97
CA PRO A 413 -1.11 17.38 21.21
C PRO A 413 -1.36 15.88 21.04
N GLY A 414 -0.41 15.05 21.49
CA GLY A 414 -0.47 13.59 21.36
C GLY A 414 0.27 13.03 20.13
N ASP A 415 0.74 13.90 19.23
CA ASP A 415 1.58 13.49 18.11
C ASP A 415 2.95 12.99 18.55
N TYR A 416 3.57 12.20 17.68
CA TYR A 416 4.95 11.77 17.86
C TYR A 416 5.88 12.99 17.98
N THR A 417 6.67 13.01 19.05
CA THR A 417 7.71 14.00 19.25
C THR A 417 8.91 13.36 19.94
N ILE A 418 10.11 13.88 19.66
CA ILE A 418 11.36 13.47 20.32
C ILE A 418 12.16 14.69 20.75
N TRP A 419 11.47 15.65 21.36
CA TRP A 419 12.13 16.77 22.00
C TRP A 419 13.01 16.27 23.16
N PRO A 420 14.19 16.88 23.38
CA PRO A 420 14.97 16.65 24.59
C PRO A 420 14.18 17.00 25.85
N SER A 421 14.71 16.67 27.05
CA SER A 421 14.05 16.96 28.33
C SER A 421 13.80 18.47 28.53
N GLY A 422 12.64 18.95 28.08
CA GLY A 422 12.22 20.35 28.09
C GLY A 422 11.26 20.65 26.92
N PRO A 423 10.45 21.72 27.00
CA PRO A 423 9.66 22.16 25.86
C PRO A 423 10.57 22.66 24.71
N PRO A 424 10.08 22.68 23.46
CA PRO A 424 10.77 23.33 22.34
C PRO A 424 11.20 24.75 22.73
N ASN A 425 12.42 25.14 22.35
CA ASN A 425 12.96 26.46 22.68
C ASN A 425 13.33 27.21 21.40
N ASP A 426 12.38 28.01 20.92
CA ASP A 426 12.50 28.82 19.71
C ASP A 426 13.30 30.12 19.92
N GLN A 427 13.77 30.40 21.14
CA GLN A 427 14.48 31.63 21.53
C GLN A 427 13.76 32.91 21.08
N ASN A 428 12.47 33.03 21.38
CA ASN A 428 11.62 34.17 20.96
C ASN A 428 11.56 34.31 19.43
N GLY A 429 11.34 33.20 18.72
CA GLY A 429 11.25 33.17 17.25
C GLY A 429 12.59 33.28 16.50
N GLN A 430 13.74 33.17 17.16
CA GLN A 430 15.05 33.14 16.48
C GLN A 430 15.39 31.74 15.92
N LYS A 431 14.79 30.69 16.47
CA LYS A 431 15.08 29.28 16.16
C LYS A 431 13.81 28.52 15.79
N GLN A 432 13.36 28.75 14.56
CA GLN A 432 12.05 28.32 14.08
C GLN A 432 12.05 26.99 13.30
N CYS A 433 13.23 26.44 13.01
CA CYS A 433 13.40 25.26 12.15
C CYS A 433 14.06 24.12 12.92
N ILE A 434 13.70 22.87 12.59
CA ILE A 434 14.07 21.73 13.42
C ILE A 434 15.08 20.83 12.71
N THR A 435 16.15 20.48 13.43
CA THR A 435 17.05 19.37 13.07
C THR A 435 16.79 18.16 13.93
N ALA A 436 17.03 16.98 13.38
CA ALA A 436 17.41 15.81 14.17
C ALA A 436 18.93 15.85 14.40
N ASP A 437 19.35 16.03 15.65
CA ASP A 437 20.75 16.22 16.02
C ASP A 437 21.07 15.53 17.36
N GLN A 438 22.35 15.24 17.61
CA GLN A 438 22.81 14.56 18.80
C GLN A 438 22.55 15.41 20.04
N TYR A 439 21.72 14.90 20.94
CA TYR A 439 21.44 15.56 22.21
C TYR A 439 22.39 15.13 23.34
N ASN A 440 23.05 13.95 23.23
CA ASN A 440 24.01 13.41 24.20
C ASN A 440 25.08 12.56 23.49
N HIS A 441 26.16 12.19 24.20
CA HIS A 441 27.13 11.21 23.71
C HIS A 441 26.44 9.90 23.29
N GLY A 442 26.45 9.56 22.01
CA GLY A 442 25.84 8.35 21.46
C GLY A 442 25.26 8.52 20.06
N PHE A 443 24.42 7.57 19.64
CA PHE A 443 23.75 7.55 18.34
C PHE A 443 22.29 8.06 18.38
N ASN A 444 21.80 8.53 19.53
CA ASN A 444 20.42 8.99 19.67
C ASN A 444 20.28 10.45 19.23
N LEU A 445 19.52 10.68 18.16
CA LEU A 445 19.12 12.01 17.73
C LEU A 445 17.85 12.46 18.46
N ALA A 446 17.75 13.75 18.71
CA ALA A 446 16.55 14.41 19.21
C ALA A 446 16.22 15.62 18.33
N TRP A 447 14.99 16.12 18.44
CA TRP A 447 14.60 17.35 17.74
C TRP A 447 15.18 18.59 18.44
N ILE A 448 15.89 19.42 17.69
CA ILE A 448 16.54 20.63 18.21
C ILE A 448 16.12 21.83 17.36
N ASN A 449 15.64 22.88 18.02
CA ASN A 449 15.38 24.19 17.41
C ASN A 449 16.68 24.83 16.92
N GLN A 450 16.67 25.30 15.68
CA GLN A 450 17.79 25.95 15.02
C GLN A 450 17.34 27.15 14.18
N PRO A 451 18.23 28.13 13.92
CA PRO A 451 17.95 29.22 13.00
C PRO A 451 17.75 28.69 11.56
N CYS A 452 16.65 29.09 10.92
CA CYS A 452 16.32 28.63 9.56
C CYS A 452 17.30 29.09 8.46
N ASN A 453 18.10 30.12 8.75
CA ASN A 453 19.03 30.79 7.83
C ASN A 453 20.48 30.80 8.35
N SER A 454 20.87 29.82 9.16
CA SER A 454 22.26 29.73 9.64
C SER A 454 23.24 29.50 8.48
N PHE A 455 24.35 30.25 8.47
CA PHE A 455 25.51 30.00 7.60
C PHE A 455 26.58 29.16 8.28
N ASP A 456 26.62 29.17 9.61
CA ASP A 456 27.62 28.44 10.41
C ASP A 456 27.18 26.99 10.71
N PHE A 457 25.91 26.66 10.44
CA PHE A 457 25.35 25.33 10.65
C PHE A 457 24.46 24.93 9.46
N THR A 458 25.05 24.16 8.56
CA THR A 458 24.43 23.66 7.34
C THR A 458 24.50 22.13 7.31
N PRO A 459 23.66 21.44 8.09
CA PRO A 459 23.62 19.98 8.12
C PRO A 459 23.05 19.41 6.81
N ALA A 460 23.17 18.09 6.66
CA ALA A 460 22.49 17.35 5.60
C ALA A 460 20.96 17.54 5.67
N TYR A 461 20.25 17.10 4.65
CA TYR A 461 18.79 17.16 4.64
C TYR A 461 18.18 16.07 3.79
N PHE A 462 16.90 15.79 4.07
CA PHE A 462 16.14 14.75 3.39
C PHE A 462 15.00 15.34 2.60
N CYS A 463 14.94 14.99 1.32
CA CYS A 463 13.85 15.35 0.43
C CYS A 463 12.89 14.17 0.30
N GLN A 464 11.62 14.40 0.57
CA GLN A 464 10.55 13.42 0.48
C GLN A 464 9.57 13.77 -0.66
N LYS A 465 9.10 12.76 -1.36
CA LYS A 465 7.98 12.86 -2.31
C LYS A 465 7.13 11.58 -2.28
N ASN A 466 5.98 11.61 -2.95
CA ASN A 466 5.12 10.45 -3.08
C ASN A 466 5.76 9.39 -4.00
N THR A 467 5.48 8.12 -3.71
CA THR A 467 5.80 6.96 -4.57
C THR A 467 5.11 7.03 -5.91
N CYS A 468 5.65 6.31 -6.88
CA CYS A 468 4.85 5.81 -8.00
C CYS A 468 3.88 4.77 -7.44
N ASP A 469 2.59 4.93 -7.68
CA ASP A 469 1.53 4.05 -7.19
C ASP A 469 0.22 4.26 -7.98
N THR A 470 -0.82 3.51 -7.62
CA THR A 470 -2.12 3.52 -8.34
C THR A 470 -2.77 4.89 -8.49
N ASP A 471 -2.45 5.87 -7.63
CA ASP A 471 -2.98 7.23 -7.71
C ASP A 471 -1.94 8.26 -8.17
N ASN A 472 -0.67 7.85 -8.27
CA ASN A 472 0.43 8.68 -8.75
C ASN A 472 1.24 7.91 -9.81
N TYR A 473 0.75 7.97 -11.05
CA TYR A 473 1.40 7.30 -12.17
C TYR A 473 2.79 7.89 -12.45
N CYS A 474 3.76 6.99 -12.62
CA CYS A 474 5.07 7.33 -13.15
C CYS A 474 5.28 6.58 -14.46
N ALA A 475 5.50 7.32 -15.54
CA ALA A 475 6.33 6.80 -16.61
C ALA A 475 7.74 6.73 -16.03
N THR A 476 8.28 5.54 -15.72
CA THR A 476 9.65 5.46 -15.22
C THR A 476 10.64 6.02 -16.26
N PRO A 477 11.81 6.50 -15.78
CA PRO A 477 12.62 7.52 -16.44
C PRO A 477 13.14 7.19 -17.84
#